data_AF-A0A8J2S9P7-F1
#
_entry.id   AF-A0A8J2S9P7-F1
#
_cell.length_a   1.000
_cell.length_b   1.000
_cell.length_c   1.000
_cell.angle_alpha   90.00
_cell.angle_beta   90.00
_cell.angle_gamma   90.00
#
_symmetry.space_group_name_H-M   'P 1'
#
loop_
_entity.id
_entity.type
_entity.pdbx_description
1 polymer ?
#
loop_
_entity_poly.entity_id
_entity_poly.type
_entity_poly.pdbx_seq_one_letter_code
_entity_poly.pdbx_strand_id
1 'polypeptide(L)'
;MEACNAWAKSHGVDAHKHGVEFRASPLGGLGAFATKAINAGDTLLLLPRGFAVTPYVCEVALQDASLARSPRAALALFLCHERARGAASPWAVWLATLPAEGLDGSAFGTSADVLAAAAATRRAENPGASRPADAYTAWMASDDAGGEPPPKSYEEEIAGCRSQAAATAAFCVGKRPDLARHLPWAIAAVATRAFRVNGTMQLLPLVEKMNHSSQGGRLVVTSAGELALLAGATYAAGDEVFLNYFDGQDASTPERVLAHYGFEPAAAC
;
A
#
# COMPACT_ATOMS: atom_id res chain seq x y z
N MET A 1 -5.87 10.45 14.79
CA MET A 1 -4.75 11.08 14.06
C MET A 1 -3.73 11.73 14.99
N GLU A 2 -4.13 12.45 16.04
CA GLU A 2 -3.21 13.08 17.00
C GLU A 2 -2.10 12.14 17.52
N ALA A 3 -2.48 10.95 18.01
CA ALA A 3 -1.52 9.94 18.46
C ALA A 3 -0.53 9.49 17.35
N CYS A 4 -1.01 9.37 16.10
CA CYS A 4 -0.18 9.00 14.96
C CYS A 4 0.80 10.12 14.58
N ASN A 5 0.39 11.39 14.69
CA ASN A 5 1.28 12.52 14.47
C ASN A 5 2.35 12.60 15.57
N ALA A 6 1.98 12.36 16.83
CA ALA A 6 2.94 12.29 17.94
C ALA A 6 3.94 11.14 17.77
N TRP A 7 3.47 9.96 17.36
CA TRP A 7 4.30 8.82 17.01
C TRP A 7 5.23 9.12 15.84
N ALA A 8 4.73 9.70 14.75
CA ALA A 8 5.57 10.08 13.61
C ALA A 8 6.65 11.09 14.02
N LYS A 9 6.29 12.08 14.85
CA LYS A 9 7.21 13.09 15.38
C LYS A 9 8.30 12.47 16.26
N SER A 10 7.98 11.48 17.08
CA SER A 10 9.00 10.75 17.88
C SER A 10 9.97 9.94 17.00
N HIS A 11 9.62 9.69 15.75
CA HIS A 11 10.47 9.03 14.75
C HIS A 11 11.08 10.02 13.73
N GLY A 12 11.04 11.32 14.02
CA GLY A 12 11.68 12.36 13.21
C GLY A 12 10.84 12.93 12.07
N VAL A 13 9.55 12.61 12.00
CA VAL A 13 8.63 13.14 10.96
C VAL A 13 7.66 14.15 11.56
N ASP A 14 7.81 15.42 11.19
CA ASP A 14 6.93 16.51 11.65
C ASP A 14 6.26 17.21 10.45
N ALA A 15 5.03 16.80 10.13
CA ALA A 15 4.25 17.39 9.03
C ALA A 15 3.93 18.88 9.27
N HIS A 16 3.68 19.28 10.53
CA HIS A 16 3.33 20.66 10.86
C HIS A 16 4.50 21.62 10.61
N LYS A 17 5.75 21.16 10.79
CA LYS A 17 6.96 21.92 10.42
C LYS A 17 6.95 22.33 8.93
N HIS A 18 6.35 21.50 8.08
CA HIS A 18 6.24 21.70 6.64
C HIS A 18 4.93 22.37 6.21
N GLY A 19 4.09 22.77 7.17
CA GLY A 19 2.81 23.39 6.86
C GLY A 19 1.73 22.39 6.46
N VAL A 20 1.84 21.14 6.88
CA VAL A 20 0.88 20.07 6.55
C VAL A 20 0.23 19.53 7.82
N GLU A 21 -1.08 19.32 7.78
CA GLU A 21 -1.83 18.59 8.80
C GLU A 21 -2.71 17.49 8.19
N PHE A 22 -2.94 16.42 8.94
CA PHE A 22 -3.82 15.33 8.49
C PHE A 22 -5.16 15.38 9.22
N ARG A 23 -6.24 15.41 8.45
CA ARG A 23 -7.63 15.44 8.95
C ARG A 23 -8.55 14.69 8.00
N ALA A 24 -9.83 14.57 8.36
CA ALA A 24 -10.82 13.97 7.48
C ALA A 24 -10.94 14.77 6.18
N SER A 25 -10.98 14.08 5.04
CA SER A 25 -11.15 14.70 3.72
C SER A 25 -12.62 14.68 3.29
N PRO A 26 -13.13 15.73 2.61
CA PRO A 26 -14.44 15.68 1.96
C PRO A 26 -14.52 14.63 0.84
N LEU A 27 -13.38 14.14 0.33
CA LEU A 27 -13.29 13.04 -0.62
C LEU A 27 -13.47 11.65 0.02
N GLY A 28 -13.61 11.61 1.35
CA GLY A 28 -13.68 10.38 2.14
C GLY A 28 -12.33 10.03 2.77
N GLY A 29 -12.39 9.36 3.92
CA GLY A 29 -11.18 8.96 4.66
C GLY A 29 -10.39 10.16 5.20
N LEU A 30 -9.06 10.09 5.09
CA LEU A 30 -8.13 11.11 5.54
C LEU A 30 -7.52 11.83 4.33
N GLY A 31 -7.08 13.06 4.55
CA GLY A 31 -6.32 13.86 3.59
C GLY A 31 -5.28 14.72 4.32
N ALA A 32 -4.30 15.21 3.56
CA ALA A 32 -3.33 16.19 4.03
C ALA A 32 -3.80 17.59 3.64
N PHE A 33 -3.66 18.57 4.53
CA PHE A 33 -4.12 19.94 4.30
C PHE A 33 -3.03 20.94 4.62
N ALA A 34 -2.96 21.98 3.82
CA ALA A 34 -2.03 23.07 3.98
C ALA A 34 -2.45 23.96 5.17
N THR A 35 -1.58 24.17 6.14
CA THR A 35 -1.81 25.07 7.29
C THR A 35 -1.29 26.49 7.03
N LYS A 36 -0.56 26.66 5.93
CA LYS A 36 -0.03 27.92 5.39
C LYS A 36 0.04 27.80 3.87
N ALA A 37 0.34 28.89 3.18
CA ALA A 37 0.65 28.81 1.75
C ALA A 37 1.87 27.89 1.51
N ILE A 38 1.76 27.02 0.51
CA ILE A 38 2.80 26.08 0.06
C ILE A 38 2.99 26.30 -1.44
N ASN A 39 4.23 26.50 -1.88
CA ASN A 39 4.53 26.65 -3.31
C ASN A 39 4.85 25.28 -3.94
N ALA A 40 4.63 25.17 -5.24
CA ALA A 40 5.14 24.03 -6.01
C ALA A 40 6.65 23.85 -5.77
N GLY A 41 7.08 22.62 -5.47
CA GLY A 41 8.45 22.27 -5.12
C GLY A 41 8.78 22.33 -3.62
N ASP A 42 7.94 22.95 -2.79
CA ASP A 42 8.15 22.95 -1.33
C ASP A 42 8.04 21.54 -0.75
N THR A 43 8.80 21.27 0.33
CA THR A 43 8.71 19.99 1.04
C THR A 43 7.43 19.91 1.87
N LEU A 44 6.62 18.89 1.60
CA LEU A 44 5.39 18.55 2.33
C LEU A 44 5.67 17.63 3.52
N LEU A 45 6.55 16.64 3.31
CA LEU A 45 6.99 15.68 4.34
C LEU A 45 8.46 15.32 4.08
N LEU A 46 9.20 15.12 5.16
CA LEU A 46 10.55 14.57 5.13
C LEU A 46 10.58 13.32 6.00
N LEU A 47 10.83 12.16 5.37
CA LEU A 47 10.83 10.86 6.02
C LEU A 47 12.30 10.41 6.20
N PRO A 48 12.76 10.24 7.46
CA PRO A 48 14.12 9.78 7.72
C PRO A 48 14.29 8.31 7.30
N ARG A 49 15.55 7.91 7.13
CA ARG A 49 15.92 6.52 6.86
C ARG A 49 15.38 5.61 7.97
N GLY A 50 14.59 4.61 7.59
CA GLY A 50 13.99 3.65 8.52
C GLY A 50 12.57 3.98 8.99
N PHE A 51 12.00 5.11 8.58
CA PHE A 51 10.57 5.37 8.85
C PHE A 51 9.63 4.60 7.90
N ALA A 52 10.11 4.30 6.69
CA ALA A 52 9.41 3.46 5.72
C ALA A 52 9.44 1.98 6.13
N VAL A 53 8.33 1.27 5.89
CA VAL A 53 8.31 -0.19 5.95
C VAL A 53 8.83 -0.72 4.63
N THR A 54 10.10 -1.13 4.62
CA THR A 54 10.78 -1.69 3.45
C THR A 54 10.80 -3.22 3.50
N PRO A 55 11.20 -3.91 2.42
CA PRO A 55 11.42 -5.36 2.45
C PRO A 55 12.38 -5.78 3.57
N TYR A 56 13.45 -5.01 3.82
CA TYR A 56 14.38 -5.25 4.93
C TYR A 56 13.68 -5.20 6.30
N VAL A 57 12.81 -4.22 6.54
CA VAL A 57 12.03 -4.14 7.79
C VAL A 57 11.12 -5.37 7.94
N CYS A 58 10.54 -5.85 6.83
CA CYS A 58 9.70 -7.04 6.82
C CYS A 58 10.52 -8.30 7.14
N GLU A 59 11.69 -8.47 6.53
CA GLU A 59 12.59 -9.60 6.76
C GLU A 59 13.00 -9.70 8.24
N VAL A 60 13.37 -8.57 8.85
CA VAL A 60 13.75 -8.49 10.26
C VAL A 60 12.58 -8.85 11.17
N ALA A 61 11.39 -8.30 10.91
CA ALA A 61 10.21 -8.55 11.72
C ALA A 61 9.70 -10.00 11.61
N LEU A 62 9.75 -10.56 10.40
CA LEU A 62 9.24 -11.91 10.11
C LEU A 62 10.28 -13.00 10.31
N GLN A 63 11.55 -12.64 10.47
CA GLN A 63 12.72 -13.54 10.53
C GLN A 63 12.79 -14.46 9.31
N ASP A 64 12.49 -13.92 8.11
CA ASP A 64 12.45 -14.67 6.87
C ASP A 64 13.04 -13.85 5.71
N ALA A 65 14.32 -14.07 5.45
CA ALA A 65 15.05 -13.42 4.36
C ALA A 65 14.56 -13.86 2.96
N SER A 66 13.80 -14.95 2.85
CA SER A 66 13.33 -15.44 1.55
C SER A 66 12.24 -14.57 0.94
N LEU A 67 11.62 -13.69 1.75
CA LEU A 67 10.60 -12.73 1.38
C LEU A 67 11.13 -11.52 0.60
N ALA A 68 12.45 -11.32 0.57
CA ALA A 68 13.11 -10.29 -0.25
C ALA A 68 12.71 -10.38 -1.74
N ARG A 69 12.49 -11.60 -2.23
CA ARG A 69 12.07 -11.93 -3.61
C ARG A 69 10.60 -11.58 -3.90
N SER A 70 9.93 -10.98 -2.92
CA SER A 70 8.48 -10.79 -2.94
C SER A 70 8.05 -9.60 -2.08
N PRO A 71 8.42 -8.36 -2.47
CA PRO A 71 8.17 -7.17 -1.67
C PRO A 71 6.71 -7.00 -1.23
N ARG A 72 5.73 -7.22 -2.14
CA ARG A 72 4.31 -7.06 -1.82
C ARG A 72 3.81 -8.02 -0.72
N ALA A 73 4.27 -9.28 -0.70
CA ALA A 73 3.85 -10.27 0.31
C ALA A 73 4.67 -10.10 1.57
N ALA A 74 5.94 -9.69 1.47
CA ALA A 74 6.70 -9.27 2.63
C ALA A 74 5.94 -8.18 3.40
N LEU A 75 5.46 -7.15 2.69
CA LEU A 75 4.64 -6.08 3.26
C LEU A 75 3.29 -6.58 3.80
N ALA A 76 2.57 -7.43 3.06
CA ALA A 76 1.27 -7.93 3.50
C ALA A 76 1.40 -8.83 4.75
N LEU A 77 2.41 -9.71 4.78
CA LEU A 77 2.71 -10.56 5.93
C LEU A 77 3.18 -9.74 7.13
N PHE A 78 3.96 -8.69 6.89
CA PHE A 78 4.35 -7.73 7.93
C PHE A 78 3.12 -7.06 8.54
N LEU A 79 2.19 -6.55 7.73
CA LEU A 79 0.94 -5.96 8.21
C LEU A 79 0.10 -6.96 9.02
N CYS A 80 0.00 -8.21 8.56
CA CYS A 80 -0.69 -9.27 9.30
C CYS A 80 -0.01 -9.52 10.66
N HIS A 81 1.32 -9.65 10.66
CA HIS A 81 2.12 -9.94 11.84
C HIS A 81 1.99 -8.82 12.88
N GLU A 82 2.19 -7.57 12.48
CA GLU A 82 2.12 -6.43 13.38
C GLU A 82 0.69 -6.17 13.86
N ARG A 83 -0.33 -6.36 13.01
CA ARG A 83 -1.74 -6.29 13.45
C ARG A 83 -2.09 -7.41 14.45
N ALA A 84 -1.56 -8.61 14.28
CA ALA A 84 -1.76 -9.72 15.23
C ALA A 84 -1.10 -9.47 16.59
N ARG A 85 0.02 -8.75 16.63
CA ARG A 85 0.69 -8.31 17.87
C ARG A 85 -0.12 -7.28 18.66
N GLY A 86 -1.09 -6.61 18.03
CA GLY A 86 -1.94 -5.62 18.69
C GLY A 86 -1.13 -4.51 19.35
N ALA A 87 -1.41 -4.19 20.62
CA ALA A 87 -0.74 -3.13 21.36
C ALA A 87 0.78 -3.36 21.57
N ALA A 88 1.28 -4.58 21.39
CA ALA A 88 2.71 -4.88 21.47
C ALA A 88 3.49 -4.55 20.18
N SER A 89 2.79 -4.14 19.11
CA SER A 89 3.42 -3.67 17.88
C SER A 89 3.92 -2.23 18.05
N PRO A 90 5.18 -1.92 17.68
CA PRO A 90 5.64 -0.53 17.61
C PRO A 90 4.92 0.29 16.52
N TRP A 91 4.22 -0.39 15.61
CA TRP A 91 3.44 0.18 14.52
C TRP A 91 1.96 0.31 14.87
N ALA A 92 1.52 -0.13 16.06
CA ALA A 92 0.11 -0.19 16.44
C ALA A 92 -0.63 1.14 16.23
N VAL A 93 0.03 2.26 16.58
CA VAL A 93 -0.56 3.60 16.45
C VAL A 93 -0.80 3.96 14.98
N TRP A 94 0.14 3.65 14.09
CA TRP A 94 -0.03 3.86 12.66
C TRP A 94 -1.07 2.89 12.07
N LEU A 95 -0.98 1.60 12.41
CA LEU A 95 -1.92 0.58 11.91
C LEU A 95 -3.37 0.90 12.28
N ALA A 96 -3.62 1.48 13.45
CA ALA A 96 -4.94 1.93 13.89
C ALA A 96 -5.52 3.07 13.03
N THR A 97 -4.71 3.73 12.20
CA THR A 97 -5.14 4.79 11.28
C THR A 97 -5.35 4.30 9.85
N LEU A 98 -5.03 3.04 9.56
CA LEU A 98 -5.41 2.41 8.29
C LEU A 98 -6.90 2.05 8.33
N PRO A 99 -7.60 2.03 7.19
CA PRO A 99 -9.00 1.59 7.15
C PRO A 99 -9.16 0.21 7.79
N ALA A 100 -10.08 0.10 8.74
CA ALA A 100 -10.22 -1.09 9.59
C ALA A 100 -10.80 -2.28 8.80
N GLU A 101 -11.82 -1.99 7.99
CA GLU A 101 -12.67 -2.85 7.13
C GLU A 101 -13.28 -1.92 6.05
N GLY A 102 -13.86 -2.41 4.95
CA GLY A 102 -14.38 -1.54 3.88
C GLY A 102 -13.42 -1.30 2.72
N LEU A 103 -12.23 -1.91 2.72
CA LEU A 103 -11.49 -2.17 1.47
C LEU A 103 -12.01 -3.44 0.78
N ASP A 104 -13.28 -3.77 1.05
CA ASP A 104 -14.12 -4.68 0.31
C ASP A 104 -14.13 -4.13 -1.11
N GLY A 105 -13.14 -4.53 -1.90
CA GLY A 105 -13.43 -5.46 -2.96
C GLY A 105 -14.53 -5.07 -3.96
N SER A 106 -15.05 -3.85 -4.04
CA SER A 106 -15.93 -3.50 -5.16
C SER A 106 -15.14 -3.55 -6.47
N ALA A 107 -13.81 -3.40 -6.42
CA ALA A 107 -12.87 -3.85 -7.46
C ALA A 107 -12.29 -5.28 -7.23
N PHE A 108 -12.17 -5.76 -5.98
CA PHE A 108 -11.41 -6.99 -5.61
C PHE A 108 -12.14 -8.09 -4.80
N GLY A 109 -13.47 -8.09 -4.75
CA GLY A 109 -14.43 -9.04 -4.16
C GLY A 109 -14.08 -9.65 -2.80
N THR A 110 -14.80 -9.28 -1.73
CA THR A 110 -14.94 -10.15 -0.55
C THR A 110 -16.41 -10.47 -0.31
N SER A 111 -16.77 -11.75 -0.33
CA SER A 111 -17.71 -12.35 0.62
C SER A 111 -17.87 -13.84 0.29
N ALA A 112 -18.12 -14.62 1.34
CA ALA A 112 -18.52 -16.03 1.45
C ALA A 112 -18.49 -16.96 0.21
N ASP A 113 -19.04 -16.56 -0.94
CA ASP A 113 -19.15 -17.38 -2.15
C ASP A 113 -17.80 -17.76 -2.78
N VAL A 114 -16.76 -16.92 -2.64
CA VAL A 114 -15.40 -17.23 -3.15
C VAL A 114 -14.68 -18.25 -2.26
N LEU A 115 -14.89 -18.19 -0.95
CA LEU A 115 -14.36 -19.18 0.00
C LEU A 115 -15.13 -20.51 -0.09
N ALA A 116 -16.45 -20.46 -0.35
CA ALA A 116 -17.29 -21.64 -0.56
C ALA A 116 -17.00 -22.34 -1.91
N ALA A 117 -16.79 -21.57 -2.99
CA ALA A 117 -16.36 -22.11 -4.28
C ALA A 117 -14.97 -22.77 -4.18
N ALA A 118 -14.00 -22.13 -3.52
CA ALA A 118 -12.66 -22.69 -3.32
C ALA A 118 -12.64 -23.97 -2.44
N ALA A 119 -13.61 -24.14 -1.54
CA ALA A 119 -13.79 -25.37 -0.76
C ALA A 119 -14.50 -26.48 -1.55
N ALA A 120 -15.42 -26.12 -2.46
CA ALA A 120 -16.13 -27.06 -3.32
C ALA A 120 -15.25 -27.61 -4.46
N THR A 121 -14.37 -26.79 -5.05
CA THR A 121 -13.45 -27.24 -6.13
C THR A 121 -12.35 -28.17 -5.62
N ARG A 122 -11.96 -28.08 -4.33
CA ARG A 122 -10.93 -28.95 -3.72
C ARG A 122 -11.33 -30.42 -3.54
N ARG A 123 -12.60 -30.77 -3.68
CA ARG A 123 -13.08 -32.15 -3.46
C ARG A 123 -13.43 -32.91 -4.75
N ALA A 124 -13.64 -32.20 -5.86
CA ALA A 124 -13.95 -32.81 -7.16
C ALA A 124 -12.71 -32.98 -8.05
N GLU A 125 -11.69 -32.15 -7.86
CA GLU A 125 -10.51 -32.11 -8.70
C GLU A 125 -9.30 -32.00 -7.76
N ASN A 126 -8.56 -33.04 -7.41
CA ASN A 126 -7.87 -33.89 -8.37
C ASN A 126 -6.98 -34.87 -7.57
N PRO A 127 -6.99 -36.20 -7.79
CA PRO A 127 -6.00 -37.07 -7.16
C PRO A 127 -4.56 -36.72 -7.59
N GLY A 128 -4.38 -35.88 -8.61
CA GLY A 128 -3.09 -35.42 -9.12
C GLY A 128 -3.04 -33.98 -9.65
N ALA A 129 -3.66 -32.99 -8.98
CA ALA A 129 -3.55 -31.58 -9.43
C ALA A 129 -2.12 -31.06 -9.36
N SER A 130 -1.71 -30.41 -10.45
CA SER A 130 -0.52 -29.59 -10.58
C SER A 130 -0.40 -28.59 -9.42
N ARG A 131 0.85 -28.36 -8.96
CA ARG A 131 1.13 -27.64 -7.72
C ARG A 131 0.66 -26.18 -7.75
N PRO A 132 0.37 -25.56 -6.58
CA PRO A 132 0.08 -24.13 -6.41
C PRO A 132 1.25 -23.17 -6.76
N ALA A 133 2.15 -23.58 -7.64
CA ALA A 133 3.38 -22.87 -7.98
C ALA A 133 3.12 -21.74 -9.00
N ASP A 134 2.05 -21.80 -9.78
CA ASP A 134 1.92 -20.97 -10.99
C ASP A 134 1.50 -19.52 -10.66
N ALA A 135 0.61 -19.34 -9.68
CA ALA A 135 0.16 -18.03 -9.20
C ALA A 135 1.21 -17.31 -8.32
N TYR A 136 1.92 -18.08 -7.49
CA TYR A 136 3.01 -17.60 -6.65
C TYR A 136 4.20 -17.17 -7.53
N THR A 137 4.57 -17.98 -8.52
CA THR A 137 5.68 -17.68 -9.45
C THR A 137 5.36 -16.51 -10.37
N ALA A 138 4.12 -16.38 -10.87
CA ALA A 138 3.71 -15.25 -11.71
C ALA A 138 3.76 -13.89 -10.97
N TRP A 139 3.54 -13.90 -9.66
CA TRP A 139 3.65 -12.71 -8.83
C TRP A 139 5.07 -12.42 -8.38
N MET A 140 5.86 -13.46 -8.05
CA MET A 140 7.31 -13.32 -7.81
C MET A 140 8.03 -12.77 -9.07
N ALA A 141 7.61 -13.18 -10.28
CA ALA A 141 8.22 -12.75 -11.54
C ALA A 141 7.75 -11.37 -12.03
N SER A 142 6.67 -10.81 -11.48
CA SER A 142 6.08 -9.54 -11.98
C SER A 142 6.88 -8.28 -11.63
N ASP A 143 7.91 -8.40 -10.79
CA ASP A 143 8.80 -7.30 -10.38
C ASP A 143 10.30 -7.58 -10.68
N ASP A 144 10.67 -8.78 -11.15
CA ASP A 144 12.06 -9.24 -11.28
C ASP A 144 12.73 -8.87 -12.62
N ALA A 145 11.98 -8.33 -13.58
CA ALA A 145 12.56 -7.73 -14.78
C ALA A 145 12.37 -6.23 -14.68
N GLY A 146 13.45 -5.46 -14.66
CA GLY A 146 13.44 -3.99 -14.80
C GLY A 146 12.96 -3.50 -16.17
N GLY A 147 11.97 -4.18 -16.76
CA GLY A 147 11.17 -3.73 -17.88
C GLY A 147 9.70 -3.87 -17.49
N GLU A 148 8.89 -2.88 -17.83
CA GLU A 148 7.45 -2.96 -17.63
C GLU A 148 6.91 -4.25 -18.23
N PRO A 149 6.17 -5.07 -17.45
CA PRO A 149 5.43 -6.17 -18.05
C PRO A 149 4.46 -5.59 -19.08
N PRO A 150 4.17 -6.31 -20.19
CA PRO A 150 3.19 -5.84 -21.15
C PRO A 150 1.86 -5.54 -20.44
N PRO A 151 1.13 -4.50 -20.86
CA PRO A 151 -0.14 -4.12 -20.25
C PRO A 151 -1.05 -5.34 -20.26
N LYS A 152 -1.38 -5.83 -19.06
CA LYS A 152 -2.34 -6.90 -18.87
C LYS A 152 -3.75 -6.35 -19.10
N SER A 153 -4.65 -7.20 -19.57
CA SER A 153 -6.07 -6.83 -19.52
C SER A 153 -6.51 -6.70 -18.07
N TYR A 154 -7.54 -5.89 -17.85
CA TYR A 154 -8.15 -5.66 -16.53
C TYR A 154 -8.53 -6.99 -15.83
N GLU A 155 -9.05 -7.95 -16.58
CA GLU A 155 -9.44 -9.26 -16.06
C GLU A 155 -8.22 -10.09 -15.62
N GLU A 156 -7.09 -9.95 -16.31
CA GLU A 156 -5.84 -10.65 -16.02
C GLU A 156 -5.18 -10.13 -14.73
N GLU A 157 -5.28 -8.83 -14.45
CA GLU A 157 -4.79 -8.24 -13.19
C GLU A 157 -5.61 -8.73 -11.99
N ILE A 158 -6.94 -8.71 -12.11
CA ILE A 158 -7.85 -9.18 -11.06
C ILE A 158 -7.66 -10.67 -10.80
N ALA A 159 -7.56 -11.49 -11.84
CA ALA A 159 -7.27 -12.92 -11.71
C ALA A 159 -5.91 -13.17 -11.04
N GLY A 160 -4.90 -12.36 -11.40
CA GLY A 160 -3.59 -12.33 -10.76
C GLY A 160 -3.69 -12.12 -9.26
N CYS A 161 -4.33 -11.03 -8.81
CA CYS A 161 -4.51 -10.71 -7.39
C CYS A 161 -5.24 -11.82 -6.61
N ARG A 162 -6.29 -12.42 -7.20
CA ARG A 162 -7.05 -13.52 -6.57
C ARG A 162 -6.21 -14.77 -6.37
N SER A 163 -5.46 -15.15 -7.39
CA SER A 163 -4.58 -16.32 -7.35
C SER A 163 -3.43 -16.15 -6.32
N GLN A 164 -2.94 -14.91 -6.17
CA GLN A 164 -1.93 -14.52 -5.19
C GLN A 164 -2.44 -14.62 -3.76
N ALA A 165 -3.66 -14.11 -3.49
CA ALA A 165 -4.28 -14.22 -2.19
C ALA A 165 -4.44 -15.68 -1.75
N ALA A 166 -4.82 -16.57 -2.67
CA ALA A 166 -4.94 -18.00 -2.40
C ALA A 166 -3.59 -18.67 -2.09
N ALA A 167 -2.53 -18.34 -2.83
CA ALA A 167 -1.18 -18.89 -2.62
C ALA A 167 -0.55 -18.41 -1.30
N THR A 168 -0.64 -17.11 -0.99
CA THR A 168 -0.14 -16.55 0.27
C THR A 168 -0.93 -17.07 1.47
N ALA A 169 -2.25 -17.23 1.33
CA ALA A 169 -3.09 -17.84 2.38
C ALA A 169 -2.66 -19.28 2.67
N ALA A 170 -2.38 -20.09 1.65
CA ALA A 170 -1.92 -21.47 1.81
C ALA A 170 -0.56 -21.54 2.54
N PHE A 171 0.38 -20.63 2.24
CA PHE A 171 1.64 -20.53 2.98
C PHE A 171 1.44 -20.13 4.45
N CYS A 172 0.56 -19.16 4.72
CA CYS A 172 0.24 -18.72 6.08
C CYS A 172 -0.40 -19.82 6.92
N VAL A 173 -1.35 -20.57 6.36
CA VAL A 173 -2.05 -21.65 7.08
C VAL A 173 -1.10 -22.77 7.51
N GLY A 174 -0.02 -23.03 6.75
CA GLY A 174 0.97 -24.06 7.10
C GLY A 174 1.97 -23.67 8.19
N LYS A 175 2.19 -22.36 8.43
CA LYS A 175 3.23 -21.88 9.39
C LYS A 175 2.68 -20.98 10.52
N ARG A 176 1.59 -20.24 10.28
CA ARG A 176 1.11 -19.10 11.10
C ARG A 176 -0.43 -18.93 10.94
N PRO A 177 -1.25 -19.83 11.52
CA PRO A 177 -2.69 -19.92 11.27
C PRO A 177 -3.50 -18.69 11.73
N ASP A 178 -2.97 -17.89 12.65
CA ASP A 178 -3.56 -16.65 13.16
C ASP A 178 -3.48 -15.46 12.19
N LEU A 179 -2.62 -15.55 11.16
CA LEU A 179 -2.44 -14.50 10.14
C LEU A 179 -3.48 -14.56 9.02
N ALA A 180 -4.10 -15.73 8.80
CA ALA A 180 -5.06 -15.93 7.71
C ALA A 180 -6.26 -14.98 7.79
N ARG A 181 -6.67 -14.59 9.02
CA ARG A 181 -7.76 -13.62 9.25
C ARG A 181 -7.45 -12.20 8.74
N HIS A 182 -6.18 -11.80 8.76
CA HIS A 182 -5.76 -10.43 8.44
C HIS A 182 -5.31 -10.27 6.98
N LEU A 183 -5.10 -11.40 6.28
CA LEU A 183 -4.45 -11.40 4.98
C LEU A 183 -5.24 -10.68 3.87
N PRO A 184 -6.56 -10.86 3.71
CA PRO A 184 -7.31 -10.14 2.69
C PRO A 184 -7.20 -8.61 2.86
N TRP A 185 -7.33 -8.13 4.10
CA TRP A 185 -7.13 -6.72 4.42
C TRP A 185 -5.70 -6.26 4.11
N ALA A 186 -4.69 -7.05 4.48
CA ALA A 186 -3.29 -6.67 4.28
C ALA A 186 -2.92 -6.57 2.80
N ILE A 187 -3.45 -7.48 1.96
CA ILE A 187 -3.28 -7.42 0.50
C ILE A 187 -3.92 -6.15 -0.06
N ALA A 188 -5.16 -5.85 0.33
CA ALA A 188 -5.85 -4.64 -0.14
C ALA A 188 -5.13 -3.36 0.33
N ALA A 189 -4.64 -3.35 1.57
CA ALA A 189 -3.83 -2.25 2.10
C ALA A 189 -2.55 -2.06 1.27
N VAL A 190 -1.78 -3.13 1.01
CA VAL A 190 -0.55 -3.03 0.20
C VAL A 190 -0.85 -2.58 -1.23
N ALA A 191 -1.86 -3.16 -1.88
CA ALA A 191 -2.21 -2.83 -3.26
C ALA A 191 -2.56 -1.35 -3.45
N THR A 192 -3.20 -0.73 -2.45
CA THR A 192 -3.71 0.65 -2.54
C THR A 192 -2.81 1.68 -1.87
N ARG A 193 -1.78 1.28 -1.11
CA ARG A 193 -0.99 2.19 -0.24
C ARG A 193 0.52 1.97 -0.29
N ALA A 194 1.00 0.94 -0.98
CA ALA A 194 2.44 0.76 -1.16
C ALA A 194 2.95 1.63 -2.31
N PHE A 195 4.11 2.22 -2.12
CA PHE A 195 4.78 3.07 -3.08
C PHE A 195 6.04 2.40 -3.59
N ARG A 196 6.35 2.58 -4.88
CA ARG A 196 7.64 2.24 -5.44
C ARG A 196 8.54 3.46 -5.37
N VAL A 197 9.68 3.34 -4.69
CA VAL A 197 10.71 4.38 -4.61
C VAL A 197 12.05 3.74 -4.94
N ASN A 198 12.76 4.28 -5.93
CA ASN A 198 14.01 3.69 -6.45
C ASN A 198 13.90 2.18 -6.72
N GLY A 199 12.81 1.76 -7.38
CA GLY A 199 12.55 0.36 -7.71
C GLY A 199 12.03 -0.50 -6.55
N THR A 200 12.14 -0.03 -5.30
CA THR A 200 11.75 -0.79 -4.10
C THR A 200 10.32 -0.44 -3.68
N MET A 201 9.50 -1.46 -3.45
CA MET A 201 8.14 -1.29 -2.96
C MET A 201 8.10 -1.27 -1.43
N GLN A 202 7.42 -0.28 -0.87
CA GLN A 202 7.44 0.02 0.56
C GLN A 202 6.15 0.72 1.01
N LEU A 203 5.81 0.61 2.29
CA LEU A 203 4.74 1.43 2.89
C LEU A 203 5.38 2.67 3.53
N LEU A 204 4.75 3.83 3.31
CA LEU A 204 5.24 5.12 3.78
C LEU A 204 4.22 5.73 4.73
N PRO A 205 4.34 5.52 6.05
CA PRO A 205 3.38 6.07 7.01
C PRO A 205 3.18 7.57 6.82
N LEU A 206 1.93 8.02 6.95
CA LEU A 206 1.41 9.36 6.63
C LEU A 206 1.24 9.65 5.14
N VAL A 207 2.20 9.28 4.28
CA VAL A 207 2.11 9.55 2.84
C VAL A 207 0.92 8.83 2.22
N GLU A 208 0.60 7.62 2.70
CA GLU A 208 -0.51 6.81 2.20
C GLU A 208 -1.91 7.37 2.54
N LYS A 209 -1.96 8.47 3.29
CA LYS A 209 -3.20 9.16 3.67
C LYS A 209 -3.52 10.34 2.77
N MET A 210 -2.62 10.67 1.84
CA MET A 210 -2.83 11.78 0.90
C MET A 210 -3.66 11.29 -0.28
N ASN A 211 -4.64 12.08 -0.70
CA ASN A 211 -5.48 11.76 -1.86
C ASN A 211 -4.74 12.02 -3.18
N HIS A 212 -5.29 11.48 -4.26
CA HIS A 212 -4.65 11.55 -5.58
C HIS A 212 -4.94 12.84 -6.34
N SER A 213 -3.94 13.38 -7.03
CA SER A 213 -4.09 14.27 -8.18
C SER A 213 -2.97 14.03 -9.18
N SER A 214 -3.23 14.23 -10.48
CA SER A 214 -2.20 14.17 -11.53
C SER A 214 -1.14 15.27 -11.39
N GLN A 215 -1.50 16.39 -10.75
CA GLN A 215 -0.58 17.49 -10.37
C GLN A 215 -0.12 17.38 -8.91
N GLY A 216 -0.38 16.24 -8.26
CA GLY A 216 -0.02 16.00 -6.88
C GLY A 216 1.49 15.95 -6.67
N GLY A 217 1.89 15.95 -5.40
CA GLY A 217 3.28 15.84 -4.99
C GLY A 217 3.96 14.56 -5.41
N ARG A 218 5.29 14.57 -5.37
CA ARG A 218 6.16 13.49 -5.80
C ARG A 218 7.24 13.16 -4.79
N LEU A 219 7.67 11.90 -4.77
CA LEU A 219 8.67 11.41 -3.83
C LEU A 219 10.07 11.51 -4.45
N VAL A 220 11.00 12.15 -3.75
CA VAL A 220 12.40 12.24 -4.17
C VAL A 220 13.33 11.81 -3.05
N VAL A 221 14.44 11.17 -3.41
CA VAL A 221 15.50 10.85 -2.45
C VAL A 221 16.45 12.05 -2.36
N THR A 222 16.64 12.58 -1.15
CA THR A 222 17.52 13.72 -0.91
C THR A 222 18.99 13.32 -1.02
N SER A 223 19.91 14.28 -1.10
CA SER A 223 21.36 14.00 -1.05
C SER A 223 21.81 13.36 0.27
N ALA A 224 21.06 13.59 1.36
CA ALA A 224 21.24 12.90 2.64
C ALA A 224 20.64 11.48 2.64
N GLY A 225 19.96 11.08 1.56
CA GLY A 225 19.28 9.80 1.39
C GLY A 225 18.03 9.64 2.28
N GLU A 226 17.38 10.75 2.61
CA GLU A 226 16.02 10.78 3.16
C GLU A 226 15.01 10.74 2.01
N LEU A 227 13.74 10.48 2.32
CA LEU A 227 12.67 10.57 1.34
C LEU A 227 11.87 11.85 1.57
N ALA A 228 11.92 12.76 0.61
CA ALA A 228 11.14 14.00 0.64
C ALA A 228 9.92 13.88 -0.27
N LEU A 229 8.75 14.23 0.23
CA LEU A 229 7.57 14.47 -0.59
C LEU A 229 7.54 15.95 -0.95
N LEU A 230 7.69 16.27 -2.23
CA LEU A 230 7.66 17.65 -2.73
C LEU A 230 6.29 17.97 -3.32
N ALA A 231 5.79 19.19 -3.09
CA ALA A 231 4.52 19.65 -3.64
C ALA A 231 4.57 19.74 -5.17
N GLY A 232 3.56 19.18 -5.85
CA GLY A 232 3.43 19.26 -7.31
C GLY A 232 2.74 20.54 -7.80
N ALA A 233 2.05 21.23 -6.91
CA ALA A 233 1.29 22.46 -7.17
C ALA A 233 1.43 23.44 -6.01
N THR A 234 0.92 24.66 -6.20
CA THR A 234 0.81 25.68 -5.16
C THR A 234 -0.55 25.55 -4.45
N TYR A 235 -0.55 25.65 -3.13
CA TYR A 235 -1.72 25.50 -2.26
C TYR A 235 -1.85 26.71 -1.35
N ALA A 236 -3.07 27.23 -1.19
CA ALA A 236 -3.40 28.19 -0.15
C ALA A 236 -3.60 27.50 1.20
N ALA A 237 -3.57 28.27 2.29
CA ALA A 237 -3.90 27.74 3.61
C ALA A 237 -5.36 27.24 3.61
N GLY A 238 -5.56 26.00 4.09
CA GLY A 238 -6.85 25.32 4.12
C GLY A 238 -7.07 24.35 2.94
N ASP A 239 -6.28 24.44 1.87
CA ASP A 239 -6.40 23.56 0.70
C ASP A 239 -5.96 22.14 1.04
N GLU A 240 -6.60 21.15 0.40
CA GLU A 240 -6.13 19.77 0.42
C GLU A 240 -4.89 19.63 -0.47
N VAL A 241 -3.86 18.98 0.05
CA VAL A 241 -2.61 18.70 -0.62
C VAL A 241 -2.66 17.28 -1.16
N PHE A 242 -2.41 17.15 -2.45
CA PHE A 242 -2.53 15.88 -3.15
C PHE A 242 -1.19 15.23 -3.45
N LEU A 243 -1.21 13.92 -3.64
CA LEU A 243 -0.09 13.08 -4.08
C LEU A 243 -0.35 12.59 -5.51
N ASN A 244 0.69 12.49 -6.34
CA ASN A 244 0.57 11.76 -7.59
C ASN A 244 0.88 10.27 -7.35
N TYR A 245 -0.14 9.42 -7.41
CA TYR A 245 -0.04 7.97 -7.16
C TYR A 245 0.76 7.24 -8.24
N PHE A 246 0.89 7.85 -9.42
CA PHE A 246 1.57 7.30 -10.58
C PHE A 246 2.89 8.03 -10.88
N ASP A 247 3.40 8.80 -9.91
CA ASP A 247 4.71 9.45 -10.06
C ASP A 247 5.81 8.41 -10.38
N GLY A 248 6.62 8.71 -11.39
CA GLY A 248 7.66 7.80 -11.88
C GLY A 248 7.15 6.54 -12.59
N GLN A 249 5.87 6.48 -12.95
CA GLN A 249 5.23 5.41 -13.71
C GLN A 249 4.49 6.00 -14.93
N ASP A 250 3.76 5.15 -15.65
CA ASP A 250 2.81 5.55 -16.69
C ASP A 250 1.85 6.67 -16.25
N ALA A 251 1.27 7.36 -17.23
CA ALA A 251 0.30 8.44 -17.00
C ALA A 251 -0.87 8.01 -16.10
N SER A 252 -1.21 8.87 -15.14
CA SER A 252 -2.44 8.74 -14.36
C SER A 252 -3.66 8.99 -15.27
N THR A 253 -4.38 7.93 -15.61
CA THR A 253 -5.67 8.01 -16.32
C THR A 253 -6.82 7.64 -15.38
N PRO A 254 -8.04 8.16 -15.58
CA PRO A 254 -9.20 7.82 -14.76
C PRO A 254 -9.44 6.32 -14.63
N GLU A 255 -9.26 5.56 -15.71
CA GLU A 255 -9.45 4.11 -15.75
C GLU A 255 -8.45 3.38 -14.85
N ARG A 256 -7.18 3.83 -14.85
CA ARG A 256 -6.14 3.26 -13.98
C ARG A 256 -6.38 3.59 -12.51
N VAL A 257 -6.82 4.81 -12.22
CA VAL A 257 -7.16 5.23 -10.86
C VAL A 257 -8.30 4.35 -10.32
N LEU A 258 -9.36 4.15 -11.13
CA LEU A 258 -10.48 3.29 -10.77
C LEU A 258 -10.06 1.84 -10.57
N ALA A 259 -9.25 1.28 -11.48
CA ALA A 259 -8.82 -0.11 -11.41
C ALA A 259 -7.95 -0.43 -10.18
N HIS A 260 -7.01 0.46 -9.83
CA HIS A 260 -6.08 0.22 -8.72
C HIS A 260 -6.59 0.72 -7.37
N TYR A 261 -7.38 1.79 -7.35
CA TYR A 261 -7.74 2.50 -6.11
C TYR A 261 -9.24 2.58 -5.87
N GLY A 262 -10.09 2.15 -6.81
CA GLY A 262 -11.53 2.01 -6.61
C GLY A 262 -12.32 3.32 -6.57
N PHE A 263 -11.78 4.40 -7.15
CA PHE A 263 -12.50 5.68 -7.28
C PHE A 263 -12.26 6.32 -8.65
N GLU A 264 -13.20 7.15 -9.09
CA GLU A 264 -13.03 8.01 -10.26
C GLU A 264 -12.39 9.34 -9.83
N PRO A 265 -11.27 9.77 -10.42
CA PRO A 265 -10.72 11.08 -10.11
C PRO A 265 -11.69 12.17 -10.58
N ALA A 266 -11.83 13.24 -9.79
CA ALA A 266 -12.58 14.41 -10.22
C ALA A 266 -11.99 14.91 -11.57
N ALA A 267 -12.86 15.24 -12.52
CA ALA A 267 -12.42 15.79 -13.81
C ALA A 267 -11.46 16.96 -13.56
N ALA A 268 -10.30 16.93 -14.22
CA ALA A 268 -9.33 18.02 -14.11
C ALA A 268 -10.01 19.32 -14.56
N CYS A 269 -10.24 20.24 -13.61
CA CYS A 269 -10.63 21.61 -13.89
C CYS A 269 -9.40 22.41 -14.34
#